data_AF-A0AAN6EBS4-F1
#
_entry.id   AF-A0AAN6EBS4-F1
#
_cell.length_a   1.000
_cell.length_b   1.000
_cell.length_c   1.000
_cell.angle_alpha   90.00
_cell.angle_beta   90.00
_cell.angle_gamma   90.00
#
_symmetry.space_group_name_H-M   'P 1'
#
loop_
_entity.id
_entity.type
_entity.pdbx_description
1 polymer ?
#
loop_
_entity_poly.entity_id
_entity_poly.type
_entity_poly.pdbx_seq_one_letter_code
_entity_poly.pdbx_strand_id
1 'polypeptide(L)'
;MYTRVLFANAGVRSSWNAAQQRVFSRGFASSLVSQTAETNASSDTQKPVKKYPASLATHGTVLKGLNIYKQGKDPVALKDEEYPDWLWTLLDEVPFEEKTVREQQRLTRSKAIKEANFMKSRK
;
A
#
# COMPACT_ATOMS: atom_id res chain seq x y z
N MET A 1 16.40 19.94 56.52
CA MET A 1 17.53 20.08 55.58
C MET A 1 17.10 19.50 54.24
N TYR A 2 16.73 20.37 53.29
CA TYR A 2 16.23 19.99 51.96
C TYR A 2 17.40 20.00 50.96
N THR A 3 17.75 18.85 50.39
CA THR A 3 18.77 18.77 49.34
C THR A 3 18.14 18.80 47.96
N ARG A 4 18.24 20.02 47.39
CA ARG A 4 18.43 20.41 45.99
C ARG A 4 18.24 19.36 44.87
N VAL A 5 17.29 19.70 44.00
CA VAL A 5 17.14 19.28 42.60
C VAL A 5 18.45 19.41 41.81
N LEU A 6 18.80 18.38 41.04
CA LEU A 6 19.62 18.51 39.83
C LEU A 6 19.00 17.66 38.71
N PHE A 7 18.38 18.35 37.76
CA PHE A 7 18.08 17.82 36.43
C PHE A 7 19.40 17.70 35.66
N ALA A 8 19.79 16.49 35.28
CA ALA A 8 20.84 16.27 34.30
C ALA A 8 20.21 16.14 32.91
N ASN A 9 20.27 17.25 32.16
CA ASN A 9 20.00 17.28 30.72
C ASN A 9 21.24 16.77 30.00
N ALA A 10 21.23 15.51 29.54
CA ALA A 10 22.28 14.96 28.70
C ALA A 10 21.76 14.85 27.26
N GLY A 11 21.90 15.94 26.52
CA GLY A 11 21.94 15.88 25.06
C GLY A 11 23.23 15.20 24.64
N VAL A 12 23.13 14.00 24.08
CA VAL A 12 24.23 13.42 23.29
C VAL A 12 23.66 13.04 21.93
N ARG A 13 24.01 13.87 20.95
CA ARG A 13 23.90 13.61 19.53
C ARG A 13 24.76 12.38 19.22
N SER A 14 24.14 11.22 19.06
CA SER A 14 24.85 10.04 18.57
C SER A 14 25.04 10.15 17.06
N SER A 15 26.21 10.67 16.72
CA SER A 15 27.01 10.46 15.53
C SER A 15 26.50 9.31 14.62
N TRP A 16 26.20 9.66 13.37
CA TRP A 16 26.19 8.72 12.27
C TRP A 16 27.63 8.24 12.06
N ASN A 17 27.96 7.07 12.59
CA ASN A 17 29.14 6.35 12.13
C ASN A 17 28.87 5.80 10.72
N ALA A 18 29.16 6.65 9.74
CA ALA A 18 29.32 6.28 8.35
C ALA A 18 30.69 5.59 8.19
N ALA A 19 30.72 4.26 8.28
CA ALA A 19 31.82 3.44 7.79
C ALA A 19 31.42 1.95 7.73
N GLN A 20 30.59 1.60 6.75
CA GLN A 20 30.54 0.23 6.25
C GLN A 20 31.10 0.25 4.83
N GLN A 21 32.42 0.09 4.70
CA GLN A 21 33.01 -0.33 3.44
C GLN A 21 32.72 -1.82 3.25
N ARG A 22 31.53 -2.14 2.74
CA ARG A 22 31.33 -3.37 1.99
C ARG A 22 31.44 -3.00 0.52
N VAL A 23 32.56 -3.36 -0.09
CA VAL A 23 32.70 -3.39 -1.54
C VAL A 23 31.66 -4.38 -2.06
N PHE A 24 30.52 -3.85 -2.49
CA PHE A 24 29.54 -4.61 -3.25
C PHE A 24 30.02 -4.67 -4.69
N SER A 25 30.72 -5.75 -5.03
CA SER A 25 30.98 -6.11 -6.42
C SER A 25 29.65 -6.35 -7.11
N ARG A 26 29.17 -5.37 -7.88
CA ARG A 26 28.01 -5.50 -8.75
C ARG A 26 28.41 -6.36 -9.95
N GLY A 27 28.32 -7.67 -9.80
CA GLY A 27 28.40 -8.61 -10.93
C GLY A 27 27.13 -8.50 -11.76
N PHE A 28 27.28 -8.30 -13.07
CA PHE A 28 26.17 -8.32 -14.01
C PHE A 28 25.80 -9.79 -14.26
N ALA A 29 24.67 -10.26 -13.71
CA ALA A 29 24.13 -11.58 -14.04
C ALA A 29 23.41 -11.47 -15.40
N SER A 30 24.06 -11.87 -16.48
CA SER A 30 23.40 -12.12 -17.76
C SER A 30 22.80 -13.52 -17.70
N SER A 31 21.50 -13.63 -17.39
CA SER A 31 20.79 -14.90 -17.61
C SER A 31 20.40 -14.98 -19.08
N LEU A 32 20.96 -15.96 -19.76
CA LEU A 32 20.66 -16.34 -21.13
C LEU A 32 19.16 -16.55 -21.33
N VAL A 33 18.57 -15.83 -22.28
CA VAL A 33 17.18 -16.00 -22.70
C VAL A 33 17.04 -17.37 -23.37
N SER A 34 16.22 -18.26 -22.81
CA SER A 34 15.72 -19.44 -23.52
C SER A 34 14.27 -19.16 -23.89
N GLN A 35 14.06 -18.86 -25.16
CA GLN A 35 12.75 -18.92 -25.79
C GLN A 35 12.30 -20.38 -25.77
N THR A 36 11.24 -20.66 -25.02
CA THR A 36 10.39 -21.83 -25.26
C THR A 36 9.02 -21.27 -25.63
N ALA A 37 8.59 -21.59 -26.84
CA ALA A 37 7.30 -21.23 -27.37
C ALA A 37 6.23 -22.05 -26.64
N GLU A 38 5.37 -21.38 -25.88
CA GLU A 38 4.18 -22.00 -25.30
C GLU A 38 2.96 -21.59 -26.13
N THR A 39 2.35 -22.61 -26.70
CA THR A 39 1.12 -22.60 -27.45
C THR A 39 -0.04 -22.05 -26.62
N ASN A 40 -0.79 -21.10 -27.18
CA ASN A 40 -2.07 -20.66 -26.66
C ASN A 40 -3.02 -21.85 -26.48
N ALA A 41 -3.12 -22.34 -25.24
CA ALA A 41 -4.20 -23.21 -24.79
C ALA A 41 -5.12 -22.35 -23.93
N SER A 42 -6.20 -21.88 -24.53
CA SER A 42 -7.33 -21.26 -23.85
C SER A 42 -7.99 -22.32 -22.95
N SER A 43 -7.57 -22.39 -21.69
CA SER A 43 -8.34 -23.06 -20.65
C SER A 43 -9.41 -22.11 -20.12
N ASP A 44 -10.60 -22.20 -20.73
CA ASP A 44 -11.84 -21.70 -20.13
C ASP A 44 -12.07 -22.44 -18.81
N THR A 45 -11.55 -21.85 -17.73
CA THR A 45 -11.72 -22.34 -16.38
C THR A 45 -12.60 -21.33 -15.69
N GLN A 46 -13.90 -21.65 -15.63
CA GLN A 46 -14.93 -20.84 -15.00
C GLN A 46 -14.50 -20.54 -13.56
N LYS A 47 -14.06 -19.29 -13.32
CA LYS A 47 -13.70 -18.80 -11.99
C LYS A 47 -14.96 -18.88 -11.11
N PRO A 48 -14.86 -19.33 -9.86
CA PRO A 48 -16.01 -19.39 -8.96
C PRO A 48 -16.62 -17.99 -8.84
N VAL A 49 -17.90 -17.86 -9.20
CA VAL A 49 -18.64 -16.61 -9.22
C VAL A 49 -18.83 -16.12 -7.80
N LYS A 50 -17.89 -15.30 -7.31
CA LYS A 50 -18.05 -14.54 -6.08
C LYS A 50 -19.08 -13.45 -6.35
N LYS A 51 -20.19 -13.45 -5.60
CA LYS A 51 -21.23 -12.42 -5.72
C LYS A 51 -20.73 -11.15 -5.04
N TYR A 52 -20.29 -10.18 -5.84
CA TYR A 52 -19.90 -8.85 -5.36
C TYR A 52 -21.15 -8.00 -5.08
N PRO A 53 -21.06 -6.97 -4.21
CA PRO A 53 -22.12 -5.98 -4.11
C PRO A 53 -22.38 -5.33 -5.48
N ALA A 54 -23.63 -5.02 -5.78
CA ALA A 54 -24.02 -4.45 -7.07
C ALA A 54 -23.27 -3.13 -7.33
N SER A 55 -22.64 -3.02 -8.49
CA SER A 55 -21.96 -1.80 -8.90
C SER A 55 -22.97 -0.70 -9.25
N LEU A 56 -22.66 0.56 -8.91
CA LEU A 56 -23.52 1.70 -9.27
C LEU A 56 -23.46 2.04 -10.77
N ALA A 57 -22.35 1.70 -11.43
CA ALA A 57 -22.15 1.94 -12.85
C ALA A 57 -22.45 0.66 -13.62
N THR A 58 -23.66 0.55 -14.17
CA THR A 58 -24.04 -0.59 -15.02
C THR A 58 -23.17 -0.64 -16.28
N HIS A 59 -22.94 -1.84 -16.80
CA HIS A 59 -22.27 -2.06 -18.07
C HIS A 59 -22.79 -1.12 -19.18
N GLY A 60 -21.87 -0.48 -19.91
CA GLY A 60 -22.20 0.47 -20.97
C GLY A 60 -22.35 1.92 -20.51
N THR A 61 -22.21 2.21 -19.21
CA THR A 61 -22.26 3.58 -18.70
C THR A 61 -21.00 4.35 -19.12
N VAL A 62 -21.17 5.47 -19.83
CA VAL A 62 -20.05 6.36 -20.18
C VAL A 62 -19.64 7.14 -18.94
N LEU A 63 -18.39 6.95 -18.49
CA LEU A 63 -17.87 7.59 -17.30
C LEU A 63 -17.32 8.98 -17.67
N LYS A 64 -18.19 9.99 -17.53
CA LYS A 64 -17.92 11.37 -17.95
C LYS A 64 -16.79 12.01 -17.13
N GLY A 65 -15.91 12.74 -17.80
CA GLY A 65 -14.88 13.57 -17.14
C GLY A 65 -13.65 12.81 -16.66
N LEU A 66 -13.49 11.54 -17.03
CA LEU A 66 -12.26 10.78 -16.79
C LEU A 66 -11.19 11.00 -17.87
N ASN A 67 -11.60 11.26 -19.11
CA ASN A 67 -10.64 11.48 -20.18
C ASN A 67 -10.01 12.89 -20.08
N ILE A 68 -8.68 12.93 -20.00
CA ILE A 68 -7.87 14.15 -19.97
C ILE A 68 -7.36 14.58 -21.35
N TYR A 69 -7.46 13.72 -22.36
CA TYR A 69 -6.93 13.96 -23.70
C TYR A 69 -7.95 14.67 -24.60
N LYS A 70 -7.49 15.63 -25.40
CA LYS A 70 -8.35 16.42 -26.30
C LYS A 70 -9.06 15.59 -27.39
N GLN A 71 -8.42 14.51 -27.85
CA GLN A 71 -8.96 13.59 -28.87
C GLN A 71 -9.35 12.23 -28.28
N GLY A 72 -9.38 12.12 -26.95
CA GLY A 72 -9.82 10.91 -26.26
C GLY A 72 -11.33 10.82 -26.17
N LYS A 73 -11.84 9.61 -25.98
CA LYS A 73 -13.23 9.36 -25.62
C LYS A 73 -13.29 9.00 -24.14
N ASP A 74 -14.39 9.34 -23.48
CA ASP A 74 -14.62 8.90 -22.11
C ASP A 74 -14.70 7.37 -22.07
N PRO A 75 -14.05 6.72 -21.09
CA PRO A 75 -14.11 5.28 -20.94
C PRO A 75 -15.53 4.82 -20.61
N VAL A 76 -15.90 3.67 -21.14
CA VAL A 76 -17.21 3.04 -20.90
C VAL A 76 -17.02 1.95 -19.84
N ALA A 77 -17.95 1.88 -18.89
CA ALA A 77 -17.97 0.82 -17.89
C ALA A 77 -18.17 -0.55 -18.53
N LEU A 78 -17.29 -1.49 -18.18
CA LEU A 78 -17.35 -2.90 -18.58
C LEU A 78 -18.30 -3.67 -17.64
N LYS A 79 -18.45 -4.97 -17.85
CA LYS A 79 -19.22 -5.82 -16.92
C LYS A 79 -18.42 -6.02 -15.64
N ASP A 80 -19.11 -6.21 -14.52
CA ASP A 80 -18.47 -6.41 -13.21
C ASP A 80 -17.48 -7.59 -13.20
N GLU A 81 -17.74 -8.62 -14.01
CA GLU A 81 -16.92 -9.83 -14.16
C GLU A 81 -15.62 -9.62 -14.97
N GLU A 82 -15.58 -8.59 -15.81
CA GLU A 82 -14.40 -8.26 -16.62
C GLU A 82 -13.37 -7.48 -15.80
N TYR A 83 -13.78 -6.94 -14.65
CA TYR A 83 -12.88 -6.30 -13.71
C TYR A 83 -12.18 -7.34 -12.83
N PRO A 84 -10.88 -7.16 -12.53
CA PRO A 84 -10.16 -8.06 -11.63
C PRO A 84 -10.79 -8.12 -10.22
N ASP A 85 -10.73 -9.29 -9.57
CA ASP A 85 -11.30 -9.55 -8.24
C ASP A 85 -10.85 -8.55 -7.15
N TRP A 86 -9.62 -8.02 -7.25
CA TRP A 86 -9.07 -7.08 -6.27
C TRP A 86 -9.88 -5.78 -6.18
N LEU A 87 -10.60 -5.41 -7.25
CA LEU A 87 -11.42 -4.20 -7.31
C LEU A 87 -12.50 -4.21 -6.21
N TRP A 88 -13.07 -5.38 -5.98
CA TRP A 88 -14.22 -5.55 -5.12
C TRP A 88 -13.87 -5.68 -3.65
N THR A 89 -12.62 -6.04 -3.33
CA THR A 89 -12.14 -6.16 -1.94
C THR A 89 -11.60 -4.86 -1.37
N LEU A 90 -11.56 -3.77 -2.15
CA LEU A 90 -10.98 -2.48 -1.72
C LEU A 90 -11.76 -1.79 -0.60
N LEU A 91 -13.06 -2.03 -0.54
CA LEU A 91 -13.96 -1.39 0.44
C LEU A 91 -14.13 -2.24 1.70
N ASP A 92 -13.62 -3.47 1.70
CA ASP A 92 -13.71 -4.36 2.84
C ASP A 92 -12.81 -3.86 3.97
N GLU A 93 -13.37 -3.77 5.18
CA GLU A 93 -12.61 -3.40 6.36
C GLU A 93 -11.67 -4.53 6.77
N VAL A 94 -10.37 -4.32 6.57
CA VAL A 94 -9.35 -5.26 7.07
C VAL A 94 -9.19 -5.06 8.59
N PRO A 95 -9.45 -6.07 9.42
CA PRO A 95 -9.27 -5.97 10.87
C PRO A 95 -7.80 -5.73 11.22
N PHE A 96 -7.53 -5.08 12.36
CA PHE A 96 -6.17 -4.65 12.72
C PHE A 96 -5.15 -5.80 12.72
N GLU A 97 -5.57 -6.99 13.15
CA GLU A 97 -4.71 -8.18 13.25
C GLU A 97 -4.25 -8.70 11.88
N GLU A 98 -5.09 -8.54 10.85
CA GLU A 98 -4.80 -8.99 9.48
C GLU A 98 -4.04 -7.93 8.65
N LYS A 99 -3.90 -6.70 9.18
CA LYS A 99 -3.14 -5.65 8.51
C LYS A 99 -1.65 -6.02 8.45
N THR A 100 -0.97 -5.47 7.46
CA THR A 100 0.48 -5.65 7.35
C THR A 100 1.21 -5.06 8.56
N VAL A 101 2.36 -5.61 8.91
CA VAL A 101 3.19 -5.10 10.03
C VAL A 101 3.46 -3.60 9.90
N ARG A 102 3.69 -3.11 8.67
CA ARG A 102 3.93 -1.69 8.38
C ARG A 102 2.72 -0.82 8.71
N GLU A 103 1.51 -1.29 8.39
CA GLU A 103 0.27 -0.58 8.69
C GLU A 103 -0.05 -0.60 10.18
N GLN A 104 0.15 -1.74 10.84
CA GLN A 104 0.03 -1.86 12.29
C GLN A 104 0.94 -0.84 13.00
N GLN A 105 2.23 -0.77 12.61
CA GLN A 105 3.17 0.22 13.11
C GLN A 105 2.74 1.67 12.82
N ARG A 106 2.16 1.94 11.65
CA ARG A 106 1.66 3.29 11.31
C ARG A 106 0.49 3.69 12.22
N LEU A 107 -0.44 2.77 12.45
CA LEU A 107 -1.62 3.00 13.29
C LEU A 107 -1.25 3.20 14.76
N THR A 108 -0.37 2.36 15.30
CA THR A 108 0.11 2.49 16.69
C THR A 108 0.85 3.80 16.91
N ARG A 109 1.76 4.18 15.99
CA ARG A 109 2.45 5.47 16.04
C ARG A 109 1.47 6.65 15.96
N SER A 110 0.50 6.59 15.06
CA SER A 110 -0.53 7.64 14.94
C SER A 110 -1.36 7.76 16.22
N LYS A 111 -1.76 6.63 16.82
CA LYS A 111 -2.53 6.59 18.08
C LYS A 111 -1.72 7.20 19.24
N ALA A 112 -0.47 6.81 19.41
CA ALA A 112 0.41 7.35 20.46
C ALA A 112 0.62 8.87 20.31
N ILE A 113 0.80 9.38 19.09
CA ILE A 113 0.93 10.82 18.83
C ILE A 113 -0.36 11.56 19.19
N LYS A 114 -1.52 11.01 18.77
CA LYS A 114 -2.83 11.60 19.10
C LYS A 114 -3.06 11.65 20.61
N GLU A 115 -2.74 10.57 21.33
CA GLU A 115 -2.86 10.48 22.78
C GLU A 115 -1.90 11.46 23.48
N ALA A 116 -0.64 11.54 23.05
CA ALA A 116 0.31 12.49 23.60
C ALA A 116 -0.13 13.95 23.38
N ASN A 117 -0.61 14.27 22.18
CA ASN A 117 -1.16 15.60 21.87
C ASN A 117 -2.39 15.91 22.72
N PHE A 118 -3.29 14.94 22.91
CA PHE A 118 -4.48 15.07 23.75
C PHE A 118 -4.15 15.25 25.24
N MET A 119 -3.15 14.54 25.76
CA MET A 119 -2.68 14.71 27.14
C MET A 119 -2.00 16.07 27.34
N LYS A 120 -1.27 16.54 26.32
CA LYS A 120 -0.62 17.85 26.34
C LYS A 120 -1.62 19.00 26.23
N SER A 121 -2.71 18.87 25.47
CA SER A 121 -3.70 19.94 25.32
C SER A 121 -4.64 20.11 26.52
N ARG A 122 -4.70 19.11 27.42
CA ARG A 122 -5.53 19.12 28.63
C ARG A 122 -4.77 19.57 29.89
N LYS A 123 -3.49 19.88 29.77
CA LYS A 123 -2.63 20.32 30.89
C LYS A 123 -2.26 21.79 30.69
#